data_AF-A0A7X5VKS4-F1
#
_entry.id   AF-A0A7X5VKS4-F1
#
_cell.length_a   1.000
_cell.length_b   1.000
_cell.length_c   1.000
_cell.angle_alpha   90.00
_cell.angle_beta   90.00
_cell.angle_gamma   90.00
#
_symmetry.space_group_name_H-M   'P 1'
#
loop_
_entity.id
_entity.type
_entity.pdbx_description
1 polymer ?
#
loop_
_entity_poly.entity_id
_entity_poly.type
_entity_poly.pdbx_seq_one_letter_code
_entity_poly.pdbx_strand_id
1 'polypeptide(L)'
;MRLTLAGLVLGALSVLPSFAEELPRWTPSHCLEYGDVAPADGDAAEALWNEAYRDGFGAVQRGEYDVAEHQMCRALIAARDFDARDWRFAETLDELGLIAFQLRDFELAERMQGAAIGEMLLAAGPHGEPLAGLESSDHAVIRPDCASGIRVYTDRMNLIHERVPGRIATQAIREEPWSIFSAGYIPFDAGLASRLDWLISQYLLEENLGAADTLAALQNEILGQ
;
A
#
# COMPACT_ATOMS: atom_id res chain seq x y z
N MET A 1 60.20 -39.50 7.99
CA MET A 1 60.17 -38.26 7.20
C MET A 1 59.52 -38.55 5.85
N ARG A 2 58.23 -38.22 5.70
CA ARG A 2 57.54 -37.78 4.46
C ARG A 2 56.05 -37.57 4.79
N LEU A 3 55.57 -36.37 4.44
CA LEU A 3 54.20 -35.86 4.56
C LEU A 3 53.32 -36.35 3.39
N THR A 4 52.01 -36.48 3.66
CA THR A 4 50.85 -36.22 2.77
C THR A 4 49.59 -36.32 3.66
N LEU A 5 48.91 -35.23 4.07
CA LEU A 5 47.83 -34.47 3.39
C LEU A 5 46.91 -35.36 2.53
N ALA A 6 45.58 -35.25 2.49
CA ALA A 6 44.55 -34.47 3.18
C ALA A 6 43.20 -35.06 2.70
N GLY A 7 42.12 -34.86 3.45
CA GLY A 7 40.78 -35.29 3.01
C GLY A 7 39.69 -34.98 4.03
N LEU A 8 39.58 -33.71 4.43
CA LEU A 8 38.49 -33.20 5.25
C LEU A 8 37.28 -32.91 4.33
N VAL A 9 36.21 -33.70 4.43
CA VAL A 9 34.91 -33.37 3.85
C VAL A 9 34.17 -32.51 4.88
N LEU A 10 34.31 -31.20 4.76
CA LEU A 10 33.45 -30.23 5.44
C LEU A 10 32.19 -30.05 4.59
N GLY A 11 31.08 -30.60 5.07
CA GLY A 11 29.76 -30.31 4.53
C GLY A 11 29.41 -28.85 4.81
N ALA A 12 29.46 -28.02 3.78
CA ALA A 12 28.89 -26.68 3.83
C ALA A 12 27.37 -26.82 3.70
N LEU A 13 26.67 -26.68 4.82
CA LEU A 13 25.26 -26.27 4.84
C LEU A 13 25.23 -24.83 4.31
N SER A 14 24.97 -24.68 3.02
CA SER A 14 24.61 -23.39 2.42
C SER A 14 23.23 -22.99 2.93
N VAL A 15 23.21 -22.19 4.00
CA VAL A 15 22.10 -21.28 4.28
C VAL A 15 22.07 -20.29 3.13
N LEU A 16 21.20 -20.53 2.15
CA LEU A 16 20.87 -19.49 1.17
C LEU A 16 20.01 -18.46 1.91
N PRO A 17 20.39 -17.18 1.95
CA PRO A 17 19.46 -16.16 2.40
C PRO A 17 18.35 -16.06 1.35
N SER A 18 17.11 -16.32 1.75
CA SER A 18 15.93 -16.06 0.93
C SER A 18 15.69 -14.55 0.88
N PHE A 19 16.52 -13.82 0.15
CA PHE A 19 16.11 -12.52 -0.38
C PHE A 19 15.28 -12.82 -1.63
N ALA A 20 14.02 -13.23 -1.43
CA ALA A 20 13.04 -12.92 -2.45
C ALA A 20 13.00 -11.39 -2.47
N GLU A 21 13.52 -10.77 -3.53
CA GLU A 21 13.35 -9.33 -3.78
C GLU A 21 11.86 -9.05 -3.63
N GLU A 22 11.49 -8.32 -2.58
CA GLU A 22 10.10 -7.91 -2.37
C GLU A 22 9.74 -7.05 -3.57
N LEU A 23 8.78 -7.52 -4.38
CA LEU A 23 8.34 -6.76 -5.54
C LEU A 23 7.84 -5.39 -5.05
N PRO A 24 8.26 -4.29 -5.70
CA PRO A 24 7.88 -2.96 -5.25
C PRO A 24 6.36 -2.83 -5.28
N ARG A 25 5.78 -2.15 -4.28
CA ARG A 25 4.35 -1.88 -4.25
C ARG A 25 3.89 -1.23 -5.54
N TRP A 26 2.72 -1.66 -6.02
CA TRP A 26 2.16 -1.16 -7.26
C TRP A 26 1.99 0.36 -7.24
N THR A 27 2.46 1.02 -8.30
CA THR A 27 2.41 2.46 -8.47
C THR A 27 1.81 2.77 -9.84
N PRO A 28 0.92 3.76 -9.99
CA PRO A 28 0.45 4.21 -11.29
C PRO A 28 1.60 4.57 -12.22
N SER A 29 1.52 4.17 -13.49
CA SER A 29 2.61 4.39 -14.45
C SER A 29 2.95 5.86 -14.64
N HIS A 30 1.96 6.76 -14.61
CA HIS A 30 2.20 8.20 -14.70
C HIS A 30 3.01 8.73 -13.51
N CYS A 31 2.86 8.13 -12.32
CA CYS A 31 3.67 8.52 -11.16
C CYS A 31 5.14 8.13 -11.30
N LEU A 32 5.46 7.08 -12.07
CA LEU A 32 6.84 6.65 -12.31
C LEU A 32 7.62 7.67 -13.15
N GLU A 33 6.94 8.51 -13.93
CA GLU A 33 7.56 9.58 -14.73
C GLU A 33 8.13 10.70 -13.85
N TYR A 34 7.63 10.85 -12.62
CA TYR A 34 8.16 11.78 -11.62
C TYR A 34 9.28 11.16 -10.76
N GLY A 35 9.75 9.97 -11.15
CA GLY A 35 10.72 9.12 -10.44
C GLY A 35 12.20 9.47 -10.63
N ASP A 36 12.55 10.70 -11.04
CA ASP A 36 13.96 11.15 -11.11
C ASP A 36 14.65 11.25 -9.73
N VAL A 37 13.95 10.88 -8.65
CA VAL A 37 14.48 10.81 -7.30
C VAL A 37 14.73 9.34 -6.98
N ALA A 38 16.00 8.92 -7.03
CA ALA A 38 16.40 7.64 -6.47
C ALA A 38 15.89 7.56 -5.01
N PRO A 39 15.31 6.43 -4.59
CA PRO A 39 14.83 6.31 -3.22
C PRO A 39 16.00 6.52 -2.29
N ALA A 40 15.85 7.54 -1.45
CA ALA A 40 16.73 7.75 -0.33
C ALA A 40 16.49 6.63 0.68
N ASP A 41 17.54 6.08 1.28
CA ASP A 41 17.37 5.14 2.38
C ASP A 41 16.90 5.87 3.65
N GLY A 42 16.02 5.20 4.41
CA GLY A 42 15.57 5.63 5.73
C GLY A 42 15.10 7.10 5.80
N ASP A 43 15.81 7.89 6.62
CA ASP A 43 15.48 9.28 6.96
C ASP A 43 15.26 10.19 5.74
N ALA A 44 15.97 9.95 4.65
CA ALA A 44 15.86 10.82 3.48
C ALA A 44 14.63 10.50 2.61
N ALA A 45 14.12 9.26 2.59
CA ALA A 45 12.80 8.97 1.99
C ALA A 45 11.67 9.54 2.85
N GLU A 46 11.81 9.48 4.17
CA GLU A 46 10.85 10.11 5.08
C GLU A 46 10.81 11.63 4.90
N ALA A 47 11.97 12.29 4.80
CA ALA A 47 12.04 13.72 4.54
C ALA A 47 11.40 14.08 3.19
N LEU A 48 11.68 13.30 2.14
CA LEU A 48 11.09 13.48 0.82
C LEU A 48 9.57 13.31 0.84
N TRP A 49 9.07 12.27 1.51
CA TRP A 49 7.63 12.06 1.66
C TRP A 49 6.98 13.23 2.39
N ASN A 50 7.55 13.66 3.52
CA ASN A 50 7.02 14.76 4.32
C ASN A 50 7.00 16.10 3.57
N GLU A 51 8.03 16.39 2.77
CA GLU A 51 8.09 17.57 1.91
C GLU A 51 7.02 17.50 0.81
N ALA A 52 7.07 16.43 0.01
CA ALA A 52 6.19 16.26 -1.14
C ALA A 52 4.71 16.20 -0.73
N TYR A 53 4.38 15.47 0.34
CA TYR A 53 3.01 15.38 0.85
C TYR A 53 2.50 16.74 1.35
N ARG A 54 3.33 17.50 2.08
CA ARG A 54 2.97 18.85 2.56
C ARG A 54 2.74 19.81 1.39
N ASP A 55 3.62 19.80 0.40
CA ASP A 55 3.53 20.67 -0.77
C ASP A 55 2.32 20.32 -1.64
N GLY A 56 2.09 19.02 -1.87
CA GLY A 56 0.93 18.50 -2.59
C GLY A 56 -0.37 18.88 -1.92
N PHE A 57 -0.47 18.68 -0.60
CA PHE A 57 -1.65 19.08 0.15
C PHE A 57 -1.88 20.60 0.12
N GLY A 58 -0.81 21.38 0.24
CA GLY A 58 -0.86 22.83 0.05
C GLY A 58 -1.39 23.23 -1.33
N ALA A 59 -1.02 22.51 -2.39
CA ALA A 59 -1.52 22.72 -3.74
C ALA A 59 -3.01 22.34 -3.86
N VAL A 60 -3.47 21.25 -3.23
CA VAL A 60 -4.91 20.90 -3.13
C VAL A 60 -5.70 22.06 -2.52
N GLN A 61 -5.22 22.65 -1.43
CA GLN A 61 -5.90 23.77 -0.77
C GLN A 61 -6.00 25.02 -1.65
N ARG A 62 -5.05 25.21 -2.57
CA ARG A 62 -5.07 26.31 -3.55
C ARG A 62 -5.84 25.98 -4.83
N GLY A 63 -6.31 24.74 -4.99
CA GLY A 63 -6.95 24.25 -6.22
C GLY A 63 -5.99 24.01 -7.38
N GLU A 64 -4.70 23.88 -7.11
CA GLU A 64 -3.63 23.64 -8.08
C GLU A 64 -3.46 22.13 -8.32
N TYR A 65 -4.46 21.47 -8.90
CA TYR A 65 -4.52 20.00 -8.94
C TYR A 65 -3.41 19.33 -9.75
N ASP A 66 -2.93 19.95 -10.83
CA ASP A 66 -1.78 19.41 -11.60
C ASP A 66 -0.49 19.44 -10.76
N VAL A 67 -0.31 20.48 -9.93
CA VAL A 67 0.83 20.59 -9.01
C VAL A 67 0.67 19.59 -7.86
N ALA A 68 -0.56 19.44 -7.34
CA ALA A 68 -0.86 18.49 -6.29
C ALA A 68 -0.58 17.05 -6.74
N GLU A 69 -1.03 16.65 -7.93
CA GLU A 69 -0.78 15.32 -8.51
C GLU A 69 0.71 15.03 -8.61
N HIS A 70 1.49 15.97 -9.17
CA HIS A 70 2.94 15.84 -9.26
C HIS A 70 3.56 15.55 -7.89
N GLN A 71 3.23 16.37 -6.88
CA GLN A 71 3.83 16.22 -5.54
C GLN A 71 3.35 14.93 -4.85
N MET A 72 2.10 14.53 -5.03
CA MET A 72 1.61 13.27 -4.48
C MET A 72 2.22 12.05 -5.17
N CYS A 73 2.52 12.11 -6.46
CA CYS A 73 3.30 11.06 -7.12
C CYS A 73 4.73 10.97 -6.54
N ARG A 74 5.40 12.10 -6.27
CA ARG A 74 6.71 12.10 -5.59
C ARG A 74 6.62 11.49 -4.18
N ALA A 75 5.58 11.84 -3.42
CA ALA A 75 5.33 11.24 -2.11
C ALA A 75 5.09 9.73 -2.24
N LEU A 76 4.30 9.28 -3.22
CA LEU A 76 3.97 7.86 -3.40
C LEU A 76 5.23 7.04 -3.70
N ILE A 77 6.12 7.55 -4.55
CA ILE A 77 7.41 6.92 -4.85
C ILE A 77 8.29 6.82 -3.60
N ALA A 78 8.35 7.87 -2.77
CA ALA A 78 9.08 7.84 -1.51
C ALA A 78 8.50 6.82 -0.54
N ALA A 79 7.16 6.79 -0.42
CA ALA A 79 6.47 5.88 0.48
C ALA A 79 6.58 4.42 0.04
N ARG A 80 6.80 4.14 -1.25
CA ARG A 80 6.85 2.79 -1.81
C ARG A 80 7.83 1.89 -1.07
N ASP A 81 8.95 2.47 -0.62
CA ASP A 81 10.08 1.76 -0.02
C ASP A 81 10.07 1.81 1.52
N PHE A 82 9.04 2.39 2.13
CA PHE A 82 8.78 2.24 3.56
C PHE A 82 8.38 0.79 3.89
N ASP A 83 8.38 0.47 5.20
CA ASP A 83 7.90 -0.81 5.71
C ASP A 83 6.54 -1.19 5.11
N ALA A 84 6.32 -2.48 4.88
CA ALA A 84 5.09 -2.98 4.27
C ALA A 84 3.82 -2.58 5.06
N ARG A 85 3.97 -2.30 6.37
CA ARG A 85 2.90 -1.84 7.25
C ARG A 85 2.88 -0.33 7.47
N ASP A 86 3.69 0.41 6.73
CA ASP A 86 3.64 1.87 6.73
C ASP A 86 2.40 2.35 5.95
N TRP A 87 1.53 3.04 6.67
CA TRP A 87 0.24 3.54 6.18
C TRP A 87 0.38 4.70 5.18
N ARG A 88 1.53 5.38 5.13
CA ARG A 88 1.73 6.59 4.31
C ARG A 88 1.53 6.32 2.82
N PHE A 89 1.81 5.10 2.38
CA PHE A 89 1.54 4.68 1.00
C PHE A 89 0.04 4.68 0.70
N ALA A 90 -0.77 4.08 1.58
CA ALA A 90 -2.22 4.04 1.45
C ALA A 90 -2.86 5.44 1.53
N GLU A 91 -2.39 6.30 2.45
CA GLU A 91 -2.83 7.70 2.53
C GLU A 91 -2.50 8.47 1.25
N THR A 92 -1.29 8.27 0.69
CA THR A 92 -0.90 8.99 -0.54
C THR A 92 -1.75 8.55 -1.74
N LEU A 93 -2.11 7.26 -1.82
CA LEU A 93 -3.07 6.77 -2.83
C LEU A 93 -4.45 7.40 -2.66
N ASP A 94 -4.94 7.54 -1.43
CA ASP A 94 -6.22 8.19 -1.16
C ASP A 94 -6.22 9.66 -1.62
N GLU A 95 -5.15 10.42 -1.35
CA GLU A 95 -5.01 11.79 -1.85
C GLU A 95 -4.96 11.86 -3.37
N LEU A 96 -4.24 10.94 -4.03
CA LEU A 96 -4.25 10.84 -5.50
C LEU A 96 -5.66 10.54 -6.04
N GLY A 97 -6.44 9.71 -5.35
CA GLY A 97 -7.83 9.43 -5.70
C GLY A 97 -8.72 10.68 -5.63
N LEU A 98 -8.56 11.49 -4.58
CA LEU A 98 -9.26 12.77 -4.44
C LEU A 98 -8.84 13.77 -5.52
N ILE A 99 -7.55 13.88 -5.83
CA ILE A 99 -7.04 14.76 -6.88
C ILE A 99 -7.58 14.35 -8.25
N ALA A 100 -7.52 13.05 -8.59
CA ALA A 100 -8.08 12.52 -9.83
C ALA A 100 -9.59 12.79 -9.93
N PHE A 101 -10.33 12.69 -8.83
CA PHE A 101 -11.75 13.04 -8.79
C PHE A 101 -12.00 14.53 -9.13
N GLN A 102 -11.17 15.44 -8.62
CA GLN A 102 -11.26 16.87 -8.94
C GLN A 102 -10.93 17.16 -10.42
N LEU A 103 -9.95 16.43 -10.96
CA LEU A 103 -9.58 16.45 -12.38
C LEU A 103 -10.61 15.74 -13.28
N ARG A 104 -11.64 15.11 -12.69
CA ARG A 104 -12.70 14.33 -13.36
C ARG A 104 -12.20 13.08 -14.08
N ASP A 105 -11.02 12.58 -13.72
CA ASP A 105 -10.58 11.24 -14.08
C ASP A 105 -11.16 10.24 -13.07
N PHE A 106 -12.44 9.92 -13.23
CA PHE A 106 -13.16 9.05 -12.30
C PHE A 106 -12.64 7.60 -12.32
N GLU A 107 -12.06 7.16 -13.43
CA GLU A 107 -11.49 5.81 -13.53
C GLU A 107 -10.19 5.71 -12.75
N LEU A 108 -9.31 6.72 -12.86
CA LEU A 108 -8.14 6.82 -12.01
C LEU A 108 -8.53 7.01 -10.54
N ALA A 109 -9.48 7.90 -10.26
CA ALA A 109 -9.95 8.14 -8.89
C ALA A 109 -10.42 6.84 -8.22
N GLU A 110 -11.25 6.04 -8.91
CA GLU A 110 -11.73 4.77 -8.38
C GLU A 110 -10.57 3.79 -8.14
N ARG A 111 -9.65 3.67 -9.11
CA ARG A 111 -8.46 2.80 -8.96
C ARG A 111 -7.63 3.18 -7.75
N MET A 112 -7.37 4.47 -7.57
CA MET A 112 -6.58 4.98 -6.46
C MET A 112 -7.27 4.73 -5.12
N GLN A 113 -8.58 4.99 -5.04
CA GLN A 113 -9.33 4.77 -3.81
C GLN A 113 -9.42 3.29 -3.43
N GLY A 114 -9.64 2.40 -4.41
CA GLY A 114 -9.66 0.96 -4.18
C GLY A 114 -8.29 0.42 -3.75
N ALA A 115 -7.20 0.91 -4.37
CA ALA A 115 -5.84 0.56 -3.97
C ALA A 115 -5.53 1.10 -2.55
N ALA A 116 -5.94 2.32 -2.22
CA ALA A 116 -5.78 2.88 -0.88
C ALA A 116 -6.48 2.04 0.21
N ILE A 117 -7.68 1.52 -0.06
CA ILE A 117 -8.40 0.62 0.86
C ILE A 117 -7.61 -0.68 1.07
N GLY A 118 -7.18 -1.34 -0.02
CA GLY A 118 -6.41 -2.58 0.07
C GLY A 118 -5.06 -2.41 0.75
N GLU A 119 -4.34 -1.33 0.43
CA GLU A 119 -3.06 -0.99 1.06
C GLU A 119 -3.23 -0.65 2.54
N MET A 120 -4.33 0.00 2.93
CA MET A 120 -4.64 0.27 4.34
C MET A 120 -4.95 -1.00 5.12
N LEU A 121 -5.67 -1.96 4.52
CA LEU A 121 -5.89 -3.29 5.12
C LEU A 121 -4.56 -4.02 5.35
N LEU A 122 -3.68 -4.01 4.35
CA LEU A 122 -2.36 -4.64 4.45
C LEU A 122 -1.45 -3.95 5.47
N ALA A 123 -1.67 -2.65 5.73
CA ALA A 123 -0.86 -1.89 6.67
C ALA A 123 -1.35 -1.96 8.11
N ALA A 124 -2.66 -1.81 8.32
CA ALA A 124 -3.27 -1.57 9.63
C ALA A 124 -4.27 -2.66 10.05
N GLY A 125 -4.48 -3.68 9.22
CA GLY A 125 -5.33 -4.82 9.55
C GLY A 125 -6.83 -4.57 9.30
N PRO A 126 -7.71 -5.48 9.77
CA PRO A 126 -9.14 -5.52 9.42
C PRO A 126 -9.92 -4.24 9.69
N HIS A 127 -9.54 -3.50 10.73
CA HIS A 127 -10.22 -2.28 11.14
C HIS A 127 -9.69 -1.02 10.43
N GLY A 128 -8.44 -1.04 9.94
CA GLY A 128 -7.81 0.09 9.26
C GLY A 128 -8.06 1.43 9.95
N GLU A 129 -7.81 1.48 11.26
CA GLU A 129 -8.18 2.57 12.16
C GLU A 129 -7.50 3.91 11.80
N PRO A 130 -8.05 5.06 12.24
CA PRO A 130 -7.43 6.36 12.01
C PRO A 130 -6.05 6.41 12.64
N LEU A 131 -5.12 6.99 11.90
CA LEU A 131 -3.65 7.01 12.07
C LEU A 131 -3.10 7.50 13.42
N ALA A 132 -3.94 7.84 14.38
CA ALA A 132 -3.56 8.29 15.71
C ALA A 132 -3.17 7.10 16.61
N GLY A 133 -1.98 6.52 16.41
CA GLY A 133 -1.46 5.51 17.34
C GLY A 133 -0.39 4.54 16.84
N LEU A 134 0.07 4.65 15.58
CA LEU A 134 1.17 3.82 15.09
C LEU A 134 2.51 4.50 15.41
N GLU A 135 3.35 3.86 16.23
CA GLU A 135 4.65 4.37 16.73
C GLU A 135 5.66 4.75 15.63
N SER A 136 5.39 4.45 14.35
CA SER A 136 6.33 4.62 13.24
C SER A 136 6.36 6.02 12.61
N SER A 137 5.77 7.04 13.25
CA SER A 137 5.52 8.34 12.60
C SER A 137 5.87 9.57 13.43
N ASP A 138 6.85 9.50 14.34
CA ASP A 138 7.25 10.61 15.22
C ASP A 138 7.60 11.92 14.47
N HIS A 139 7.81 11.86 13.15
CA HIS A 139 8.09 13.01 12.29
C HIS A 139 7.16 13.17 11.07
N ALA A 140 6.12 12.34 10.95
CA ALA A 140 5.19 12.44 9.82
C ALA A 140 4.35 13.73 9.88
N VAL A 141 4.20 14.41 8.75
CA VAL A 141 3.21 15.48 8.59
C VAL A 141 1.82 14.85 8.57
N ILE A 142 1.21 14.72 9.75
CA ILE A 142 -0.17 14.25 9.90
C ILE A 142 -1.12 15.43 9.66
N ARG A 143 -2.20 15.21 8.91
CA ARG A 143 -3.25 16.23 8.76
C ARG A 143 -3.85 16.57 10.14
N PRO A 144 -4.06 17.87 10.46
CA PRO A 144 -4.64 18.26 11.75
C PRO A 144 -6.05 17.72 12.02
N ASP A 145 -6.75 17.24 10.97
CA ASP A 145 -8.14 16.76 10.99
C ASP A 145 -8.29 15.27 10.63
N CYS A 146 -7.20 14.47 10.71
CA CYS A 146 -7.11 13.07 10.30
C CYS A 146 -8.34 12.18 10.62
N ALA A 147 -9.30 12.19 9.70
CA ALA A 147 -10.20 11.08 9.47
C ALA A 147 -9.66 10.34 8.24
N SER A 148 -8.68 9.47 8.46
CA SER A 148 -8.10 8.56 7.46
C SER A 148 -8.48 7.12 7.82
N GLY A 149 -8.40 6.21 6.86
CA GLY A 149 -8.66 4.78 7.08
C GLY A 149 -9.81 4.25 6.21
N ILE A 150 -10.01 2.93 6.30
CA ILE A 150 -10.86 2.17 5.35
C ILE A 150 -12.26 2.75 5.22
N ARG A 151 -12.88 3.12 6.35
CA ARG A 151 -14.24 3.69 6.35
C ARG A 151 -14.32 4.98 5.53
N VAL A 152 -13.38 5.90 5.75
CA VAL A 152 -13.35 7.18 5.05
C VAL A 152 -13.04 6.98 3.57
N TYR A 153 -12.11 6.09 3.27
CA TYR A 153 -11.74 5.77 1.89
C TYR A 153 -12.93 5.15 1.14
N THR A 154 -13.71 4.32 1.81
CA THR A 154 -14.93 3.72 1.26
C THR A 154 -16.04 4.77 1.07
N ASP A 155 -16.19 5.73 1.99
CA ASP A 155 -17.10 6.87 1.83
C ASP A 155 -16.73 7.70 0.58
N ARG A 156 -15.43 7.95 0.37
CA ARG A 156 -14.92 8.67 -0.82
C ARG A 156 -15.12 7.86 -2.10
N MET A 157 -14.92 6.55 -2.06
CA MET A 157 -15.21 5.69 -3.21
C MET A 157 -16.69 5.74 -3.59
N ASN A 158 -17.58 5.87 -2.60
CA ASN A 158 -19.01 6.04 -2.85
C ASN A 158 -19.33 7.33 -3.61
N LEU A 159 -18.64 8.43 -3.30
CA LEU A 159 -18.78 9.69 -4.03
C LEU A 159 -18.36 9.57 -5.50
N ILE A 160 -17.36 8.73 -5.79
CA ILE A 160 -16.95 8.40 -7.15
C ILE A 160 -18.06 7.60 -7.84
N HIS A 161 -18.64 6.61 -7.14
CA HIS A 161 -19.69 5.73 -7.68
C HIS A 161 -21.03 6.46 -7.93
N GLU A 162 -21.26 7.61 -7.30
CA GLU A 162 -22.36 8.52 -7.66
C GLU A 162 -22.19 9.14 -9.06
N ARG A 163 -20.98 9.11 -9.62
CA ARG A 163 -20.65 9.69 -10.93
C ARG A 163 -20.44 8.66 -12.01
N VAL A 164 -19.89 7.49 -11.66
CA VAL A 164 -19.60 6.40 -12.59
C VAL A 164 -19.95 5.04 -11.97
N PRO A 165 -20.33 4.01 -12.75
CA PRO A 165 -20.53 2.67 -12.20
C PRO A 165 -19.25 2.13 -11.56
N GLY A 166 -19.33 1.68 -10.31
CA GLY A 166 -18.21 1.08 -9.60
C GLY A 166 -17.93 -0.37 -10.00
N ARG A 167 -16.68 -0.80 -9.85
CA ARG A 167 -16.25 -2.20 -10.05
C ARG A 167 -16.71 -3.11 -8.91
N ILE A 168 -16.85 -2.56 -7.71
CA ILE A 168 -17.34 -3.25 -6.52
C ILE A 168 -18.29 -2.32 -5.75
N ALA A 169 -19.34 -2.88 -5.13
CA ALA A 169 -20.24 -2.10 -4.30
C ALA A 169 -19.53 -1.66 -3.01
N THR A 170 -19.60 -0.38 -2.68
CA THR A 170 -19.06 0.16 -1.40
C THR A 170 -19.68 -0.50 -0.18
N GLN A 171 -20.95 -0.92 -0.26
CA GLN A 171 -21.60 -1.68 0.82
C GLN A 171 -20.90 -3.02 1.07
N ALA A 172 -20.47 -3.73 0.02
CA ALA A 172 -19.75 -4.99 0.17
C ALA A 172 -18.42 -4.78 0.90
N ILE A 173 -17.70 -3.70 0.60
CA ILE A 173 -16.45 -3.37 1.31
C ILE A 173 -16.70 -2.99 2.78
N ARG A 174 -17.81 -2.32 3.10
CA ARG A 174 -18.14 -1.99 4.50
C ARG A 174 -18.43 -3.23 5.34
N GLU A 175 -19.05 -4.23 4.74
CA GLU A 175 -19.41 -5.50 5.42
C GLU A 175 -18.22 -6.46 5.45
N GLU A 176 -17.49 -6.54 4.34
CA GLU A 176 -16.39 -7.46 4.10
C GLU A 176 -15.20 -6.71 3.47
N PRO A 177 -14.38 -5.98 4.26
CA PRO A 177 -13.30 -5.15 3.71
C PRO A 177 -12.32 -5.91 2.81
N TRP A 178 -12.04 -7.17 3.12
CA TRP A 178 -11.17 -8.06 2.34
C TRP A 178 -11.68 -8.32 0.92
N SER A 179 -12.96 -8.09 0.62
CA SER A 179 -13.51 -8.21 -0.74
C SER A 179 -12.82 -7.29 -1.75
N ILE A 180 -12.14 -6.23 -1.29
CA ILE A 180 -11.38 -5.32 -2.14
C ILE A 180 -10.30 -6.03 -2.96
N PHE A 181 -9.69 -7.10 -2.43
CA PHE A 181 -8.64 -7.80 -3.14
C PHE A 181 -9.18 -8.55 -4.36
N SER A 182 -10.40 -9.09 -4.29
CA SER A 182 -11.04 -9.72 -5.45
C SER A 182 -11.44 -8.74 -6.57
N ALA A 183 -11.45 -7.42 -6.28
CA ALA A 183 -11.82 -6.39 -7.27
C ALA A 183 -10.66 -5.95 -8.18
N GLY A 184 -9.44 -6.44 -7.94
CA GLY A 184 -8.29 -6.22 -8.82
C GLY A 184 -7.75 -4.79 -8.83
N TYR A 185 -7.88 -4.07 -7.71
CA TYR A 185 -7.26 -2.74 -7.53
C TYR A 185 -5.77 -2.80 -7.20
N ILE A 186 -5.32 -3.91 -6.62
CA ILE A 186 -3.91 -4.23 -6.38
C ILE A 186 -3.55 -5.41 -7.30
N PRO A 187 -2.39 -5.38 -8.00
CA PRO A 187 -1.98 -6.48 -8.87
C PRO A 187 -1.88 -7.82 -8.15
N PHE A 188 -2.26 -8.90 -8.85
CA PHE A 188 -2.17 -10.26 -8.35
C PHE A 188 -0.78 -10.80 -8.63
N ASP A 189 0.15 -10.54 -7.72
CA ASP A 189 1.55 -10.96 -7.82
C ASP A 189 2.08 -11.53 -6.50
N ALA A 190 3.30 -12.08 -6.56
CA ALA A 190 3.95 -12.67 -5.40
C ALA A 190 4.14 -11.67 -4.23
N GLY A 191 4.22 -10.37 -4.51
CA GLY A 191 4.29 -9.31 -3.50
C GLY A 191 3.00 -9.21 -2.71
N LEU A 192 1.85 -9.18 -3.39
CA LEU A 192 0.54 -9.24 -2.73
C LEU A 192 0.39 -10.53 -1.92
N ALA A 193 0.75 -11.68 -2.48
CA ALA A 193 0.65 -12.97 -1.78
C ALA A 193 1.45 -12.99 -0.48
N SER A 194 2.68 -12.46 -0.47
CA SER A 194 3.49 -12.34 0.74
C SER A 194 2.81 -11.49 1.82
N ARG A 195 2.28 -10.32 1.41
CA ARG A 195 1.68 -9.36 2.33
C ARG A 195 0.33 -9.82 2.90
N LEU A 196 -0.39 -10.69 2.20
CA LEU A 196 -1.63 -11.29 2.69
C LEU A 196 -1.42 -12.19 3.92
N ASP A 197 -0.24 -12.80 4.11
CA ASP A 197 0.04 -13.69 5.25
C ASP A 197 -0.19 -13.01 6.61
N TRP A 198 0.31 -11.78 6.72
CA TRP A 198 0.12 -10.97 7.93
C TRP A 198 -1.34 -10.62 8.16
N LEU A 199 -2.07 -10.22 7.11
CA LEU A 199 -3.48 -9.85 7.21
C LEU A 199 -4.36 -11.05 7.56
N ILE A 200 -4.09 -12.22 6.97
CA ILE A 200 -4.73 -13.49 7.34
C ILE A 200 -4.55 -13.74 8.84
N SER A 201 -3.33 -13.56 9.35
CA SER A 201 -3.05 -13.71 10.78
C SER A 201 -3.86 -12.73 11.65
N GLN A 202 -4.09 -11.49 11.19
CA GLN A 202 -4.95 -10.54 11.91
C GLN A 202 -6.41 -11.01 11.98
N TYR A 203 -6.97 -11.49 10.86
CA TYR A 203 -8.35 -12.02 10.85
C TYR A 203 -8.49 -13.28 11.71
N LEU A 204 -7.46 -14.12 11.80
CA LEU A 204 -7.44 -15.27 12.71
C LEU A 204 -7.44 -14.83 14.18
N LEU A 205 -6.72 -13.78 14.53
CA LEU A 205 -6.71 -13.22 15.90
C LEU A 205 -8.07 -12.62 16.29
N GLU A 206 -8.81 -12.08 15.34
CA GLU A 206 -10.19 -11.58 15.52
C GLU A 206 -11.25 -12.70 15.46
N GLU A 207 -10.84 -13.96 15.34
CA GLU A 207 -11.73 -15.13 15.19
C GLU A 207 -12.64 -15.08 13.95
N ASN A 208 -12.29 -14.27 12.95
CA ASN A 208 -13.00 -14.19 11.67
C ASN A 208 -12.44 -15.21 10.67
N LEU A 209 -12.78 -16.48 10.91
CA LEU A 209 -12.29 -17.61 10.12
C LEU A 209 -12.70 -17.52 8.64
N GLY A 210 -13.88 -16.99 8.34
CA GLY A 210 -14.36 -16.85 6.96
C GLY A 210 -13.51 -15.90 6.13
N ALA A 211 -13.13 -14.76 6.70
CA ALA A 211 -12.22 -13.82 6.04
C ALA A 211 -10.82 -14.42 5.86
N ALA A 212 -10.29 -15.07 6.91
CA ALA A 212 -8.99 -15.73 6.85
C ALA A 212 -8.93 -16.81 5.77
N ASP A 213 -9.95 -17.68 5.70
CA ASP A 213 -10.04 -18.74 4.68
C ASP A 213 -10.15 -18.17 3.26
N THR A 214 -10.92 -17.10 3.08
CA THR A 214 -11.08 -16.42 1.78
C THR A 214 -9.75 -15.83 1.30
N LEU A 215 -9.05 -15.13 2.18
CA LEU A 215 -7.75 -14.54 1.87
C LEU A 215 -6.66 -15.62 1.64
N ALA A 216 -6.68 -16.71 2.39
CA ALA A 216 -5.79 -17.84 2.17
C ALA A 216 -6.05 -18.53 0.82
N ALA A 217 -7.32 -18.66 0.43
CA ALA A 217 -7.67 -19.18 -0.90
C ALA A 217 -7.15 -18.27 -2.02
N LEU A 218 -7.32 -16.95 -1.89
CA LEU A 218 -6.77 -15.97 -2.83
C LEU A 218 -5.24 -16.03 -2.90
N GLN A 219 -4.57 -16.11 -1.76
CA GLN A 219 -3.11 -16.23 -1.69
C GLN A 219 -2.61 -17.49 -2.44
N ASN A 220 -3.27 -18.63 -2.23
CA ASN A 220 -2.95 -19.87 -2.93
C ASN A 220 -3.21 -19.77 -4.44
N GLU A 221 -4.25 -19.06 -4.86
CA GLU A 221 -4.52 -18.80 -6.28
C GLU A 221 -3.37 -18.01 -6.91
N ILE A 222 -2.92 -16.93 -6.25
CA ILE A 222 -1.82 -16.09 -6.73
C ILE A 222 -0.51 -16.90 -6.83
N LEU A 223 -0.21 -17.73 -5.82
CA LEU A 223 1.01 -18.56 -5.80
C LEU A 223 0.97 -19.75 -6.79
N GLY A 224 -0.21 -20.10 -7.29
CA GLY A 224 -0.40 -21.18 -8.26
C GLY A 224 -0.32 -20.75 -9.73
N GLN A 225 -0.22 -19.44 -10.00
CA GLN A 225 -0.07 -18.84 -11.34
C GLN A 225 1.40 -18.80 -11.77
#